data_AF-T0ZLR8-F1
#
_entry.id   AF-T0ZLR8-F1
#
_cell.length_a   1.000
_cell.length_b   1.000
_cell.length_c   1.000
_cell.angle_alpha   90.00
_cell.angle_beta   90.00
_cell.angle_gamma   90.00
#
_symmetry.space_group_name_H-M   'P 1'
#
loop_
_entity.id
_entity.type
_entity.pdbx_description
1 polymer ?
#
loop_
_entity_poly.entity_id
_entity_poly.type
_entity_poly.pdbx_seq_one_letter_code
_entity_poly.pdbx_strand_id
1 'polypeptide(L)'
;SLTGLRDLSLLNTPPGSRQPILTYVGDFDEAAVTEAIRRELLREGQVFYVHNRVMDIEAVASRIRMLVPEARVAVAHGQMEESHLETIVEDFWRGEFDVLVCTTIIESGIDMPTVNTLVVDRAELLGLGQLHQLRGRVGRAGVKAYAYLFHAPNTKLTEEAYERL
;
A
#
# COMPACT_ATOMS: atom_id res chain seq x y z
N SER A 1 -31.25 25.47 11.29
CA SER A 1 -30.94 24.36 10.37
C SER A 1 -29.50 23.94 10.63
N LEU A 2 -29.29 22.95 11.49
CA LEU A 2 -29.04 21.54 11.14
C LEU A 2 -27.73 21.42 10.34
N THR A 3 -26.61 21.20 11.07
CA THR A 3 -25.81 19.94 11.12
C THR A 3 -24.68 19.95 10.08
N GLY A 4 -23.41 19.71 10.41
CA GLY A 4 -22.77 19.22 11.62
C GLY A 4 -21.45 18.56 11.21
N LEU A 5 -20.36 18.98 11.87
CA LEU A 5 -19.08 18.27 12.01
C LEU A 5 -18.23 18.06 10.74
N ARG A 6 -17.48 19.11 10.38
CA ARG A 6 -16.14 18.98 9.81
C ARG A 6 -15.14 19.56 10.82
N ASP A 7 -15.00 18.90 11.98
CA ASP A 7 -13.89 19.14 12.88
C ASP A 7 -12.72 18.26 12.42
N LEU A 8 -11.96 18.80 11.47
CA LEU A 8 -10.64 18.28 11.13
C LEU A 8 -9.73 18.59 12.33
N SER A 9 -9.50 17.58 13.17
CA SER A 9 -8.51 17.67 14.23
C SER A 9 -7.12 17.84 13.62
N LEU A 10 -6.65 19.09 13.53
CA LEU A 10 -5.24 19.44 13.38
C LEU A 10 -4.50 19.07 14.68
N LEU A 11 -4.20 17.78 14.86
CA LEU A 11 -3.27 17.34 15.90
C LEU A 11 -1.85 17.31 15.33
N ASN A 12 -1.22 18.49 15.30
CA ASN A 12 0.22 18.66 15.09
C ASN A 12 0.99 18.32 16.39
N THR A 13 0.91 17.07 16.83
CA THR A 13 1.87 16.51 17.78
C THR A 13 2.62 15.42 17.05
N PRO A 14 3.96 15.54 16.84
CA PRO A 14 4.71 14.45 16.22
C PRO A 14 4.51 13.21 17.11
N PRO A 15 3.98 12.09 16.60
CA PRO A 15 3.83 10.91 17.42
C PRO A 15 5.23 10.46 17.84
N GLY A 16 5.50 10.50 19.14
CA GLY A 16 6.65 9.82 19.70
C GLY A 16 6.58 8.36 19.30
N SER A 17 7.69 7.81 18.79
CA SER A 17 7.92 6.41 18.37
C SER A 17 7.52 5.97 16.95
N ARG A 18 7.56 6.83 15.92
CA ARG A 18 7.55 6.31 14.53
C ARG A 18 8.84 5.51 14.28
N GLN A 19 8.72 4.19 14.16
CA GLN A 19 9.85 3.35 13.78
C GLN A 19 10.21 3.58 12.31
N PRO A 20 11.50 3.55 11.95
CA PRO A 20 11.91 3.57 10.55
C PRO A 20 11.24 2.43 9.78
N ILE A 21 10.78 2.74 8.57
CA ILE A 21 10.23 1.74 7.65
C ILE A 21 11.42 0.98 7.08
N LEU A 22 11.40 -0.36 7.18
CA LEU A 22 12.43 -1.18 6.57
C LEU A 22 12.13 -1.36 5.09
N THR A 23 12.97 -0.76 4.25
CA THR A 23 12.83 -0.79 2.80
C THR A 23 13.72 -1.89 2.20
N TYR A 24 13.13 -2.78 1.42
CA TYR A 24 13.79 -3.76 0.58
C TYR A 24 13.62 -3.37 -0.88
N VAL A 25 14.68 -3.45 -1.66
CA VAL A 25 14.64 -3.10 -3.08
C VAL A 25 15.39 -4.16 -3.88
N GLY A 26 14.82 -4.59 -5.00
CA GLY A 26 15.45 -5.57 -5.88
C GLY A 26 14.56 -6.03 -7.02
N ASP A 27 15.01 -7.05 -7.74
CA ASP A 27 14.22 -7.68 -8.80
C ASP A 27 12.91 -8.23 -8.23
N PHE A 28 11.84 -8.19 -9.04
CA PHE A 28 10.56 -8.78 -8.66
C PHE A 28 10.71 -10.26 -8.28
N ASP A 29 10.33 -10.56 -7.04
CA ASP A 29 10.37 -11.90 -6.46
C ASP A 29 8.99 -12.25 -5.86
N GLU A 30 8.31 -13.21 -6.48
CA GLU A 30 7.00 -13.69 -6.05
C GLU A 30 7.04 -14.34 -4.66
N ALA A 31 8.14 -15.01 -4.31
CA ALA A 31 8.28 -15.62 -3.00
C ALA A 31 8.37 -14.54 -1.91
N ALA A 32 9.13 -13.47 -2.17
CA ALA A 32 9.24 -12.33 -1.28
C ALA A 32 7.90 -11.59 -1.11
N VAL A 33 7.13 -11.41 -2.19
CA VAL A 33 5.76 -10.86 -2.13
C VAL A 33 4.87 -11.72 -1.23
N THR A 34 4.88 -13.03 -1.45
CA THR A 34 4.05 -14.00 -0.71
C THR A 34 4.37 -13.97 0.78
N GLU A 35 5.66 -13.99 1.12
CA GLU A 35 6.12 -13.94 2.52
C GLU A 35 5.78 -12.60 3.18
N ALA A 36 5.95 -11.48 2.45
CA ALA A 36 5.59 -10.16 2.94
C ALA A 36 4.10 -10.07 3.32
N ILE A 37 3.22 -10.61 2.46
CA ILE A 37 1.78 -10.63 2.73
C ILE A 37 1.47 -11.54 3.91
N ARG A 38 1.95 -12.79 3.91
CA ARG A 38 1.67 -13.73 5.02
C ARG A 38 2.14 -13.21 6.37
N ARG A 39 3.31 -12.59 6.41
CA ARG A 39 3.84 -11.98 7.63
C ARG A 39 2.96 -10.86 8.15
N GLU A 40 2.35 -10.07 7.27
CA GLU A 40 1.39 -9.03 7.64
C GLU A 40 0.10 -9.64 8.21
N LEU A 41 -0.43 -10.69 7.57
CA LEU A 41 -1.63 -11.38 8.04
C LEU A 41 -1.44 -11.97 9.44
N LEU A 42 -0.27 -12.54 9.73
CA LEU A 42 0.06 -13.11 11.04
C LEU A 42 0.03 -12.09 12.19
N ARG A 43 0.11 -10.79 11.87
CA ARG A 43 -0.01 -9.70 12.85
C ARG A 43 -1.32 -8.94 12.72
N GLU A 44 -2.32 -9.52 12.04
CA GLU A 44 -3.64 -8.94 11.84
C GLU A 44 -3.59 -7.55 11.19
N GLY A 45 -2.57 -7.32 10.36
CA GLY A 45 -2.39 -6.06 9.64
C GLY A 45 -2.82 -6.16 8.18
N GLN A 46 -2.66 -5.06 7.45
CA GLN A 46 -3.10 -4.96 6.06
C GLN A 46 -1.97 -4.54 5.14
N VAL A 47 -2.08 -4.96 3.87
CA VAL A 47 -1.08 -4.75 2.82
C VAL A 47 -1.61 -3.85 1.73
N PHE A 48 -0.81 -2.87 1.36
CA PHE A 48 -0.95 -2.21 0.07
C PHE A 48 -0.04 -2.89 -0.96
N TYR A 49 -0.66 -3.37 -2.04
CA TYR A 49 0.05 -3.84 -3.22
C TYR A 49 -0.17 -2.85 -4.36
N VAL A 50 0.85 -2.07 -4.68
CA VAL A 50 0.78 -1.03 -5.71
C VAL A 50 1.20 -1.60 -7.05
N HIS A 51 0.26 -1.60 -7.98
CA HIS A 51 0.44 -1.96 -9.37
C HIS A 51 -0.04 -0.80 -10.26
N ASN A 52 0.90 -0.05 -10.85
CA ASN A 52 0.59 1.20 -11.55
C ASN A 52 0.09 1.02 -13.00
N ARG A 53 -0.83 0.06 -13.22
CA ARG A 53 -1.41 -0.22 -14.54
C ARG A 53 -2.79 -0.85 -14.38
N VAL A 54 -3.83 -0.12 -14.80
CA VAL A 54 -5.23 -0.58 -14.62
C VAL A 54 -5.56 -1.77 -15.53
N MET A 55 -4.94 -1.86 -16.71
CA MET A 55 -5.30 -2.86 -17.73
C MET A 55 -5.13 -4.32 -17.25
N ASP A 56 -4.18 -4.58 -16.37
CA ASP A 56 -3.80 -5.91 -15.87
C ASP A 56 -3.96 -6.06 -14.34
N ILE A 57 -4.51 -5.06 -13.65
CA ILE A 57 -4.63 -5.05 -12.19
C ILE A 57 -5.47 -6.21 -11.63
N GLU A 58 -6.54 -6.61 -12.32
CA GLU A 58 -7.37 -7.76 -11.91
C GLU A 58 -6.65 -9.09 -12.06
N ALA A 59 -5.77 -9.20 -13.08
CA ALA A 59 -4.93 -10.38 -13.26
C ALA A 59 -3.88 -10.47 -12.13
N VAL A 60 -3.31 -9.32 -11.73
CA VAL A 60 -2.41 -9.23 -10.57
C VAL A 60 -3.12 -9.62 -9.28
N ALA A 61 -4.32 -9.10 -9.03
CA ALA A 61 -5.10 -9.48 -7.85
C ALA A 61 -5.46 -10.97 -7.84
N SER A 62 -5.84 -11.52 -8.99
CA SER A 62 -6.08 -12.96 -9.13
C SER A 62 -4.82 -13.79 -8.85
N ARG A 63 -3.65 -13.32 -9.30
CA ARG A 63 -2.37 -13.95 -8.96
C ARG A 63 -2.09 -13.94 -7.46
N ILE A 64 -2.31 -12.81 -6.79
CA ILE A 64 -2.14 -12.72 -5.33
C ILE A 64 -3.10 -13.68 -4.61
N ARG A 65 -4.36 -13.79 -5.03
CA ARG A 65 -5.33 -14.75 -4.48
C ARG A 65 -4.87 -16.21 -4.65
N MET A 66 -4.17 -16.54 -5.73
CA MET A 66 -3.60 -17.88 -5.91
C MET A 66 -2.38 -18.13 -5.00
N LEU A 67 -1.54 -17.12 -4.79
CA LEU A 67 -0.32 -17.23 -3.98
C LEU A 67 -0.59 -17.24 -2.47
N VAL A 68 -1.61 -16.48 -2.05
CA VAL A 68 -2.04 -16.35 -0.66
C VAL A 68 -3.56 -16.57 -0.58
N PRO A 69 -4.04 -17.82 -0.68
CA PRO A 69 -5.48 -18.14 -0.67
C PRO A 69 -6.22 -17.72 0.60
N GLU A 70 -5.51 -17.56 1.70
CA GLU A 70 -6.03 -17.10 2.99
C GLU A 70 -6.30 -15.58 3.04
N ALA A 71 -5.77 -14.80 2.09
CA ALA A 71 -5.94 -13.35 2.06
C ALA A 71 -7.25 -12.94 1.38
N ARG A 72 -7.98 -12.01 1.99
CA ARG A 72 -9.11 -11.31 1.37
C ARG A 72 -8.57 -10.17 0.51
N VAL A 73 -8.60 -10.34 -0.81
CA VAL A 73 -7.96 -9.41 -1.76
C VAL A 73 -9.00 -8.56 -2.50
N ALA A 74 -8.88 -7.25 -2.41
CA ALA A 74 -9.66 -6.27 -3.15
C ALA A 74 -8.81 -5.51 -4.19
N VAL A 75 -9.49 -4.88 -5.15
CA VAL A 75 -8.88 -4.04 -6.19
C VAL A 75 -9.45 -2.62 -6.09
N ALA A 76 -8.59 -1.60 -6.19
CA ALA A 76 -9.01 -0.21 -6.22
C ALA A 76 -8.20 0.62 -7.21
N HIS A 77 -8.88 1.27 -8.16
CA HIS A 77 -8.23 2.16 -9.14
C HIS A 77 -9.15 3.28 -9.63
N GLY A 78 -8.56 4.38 -10.13
CA GLY A 78 -9.31 5.58 -10.50
C GLY A 78 -10.23 5.48 -11.74
N GLN A 79 -10.22 4.37 -12.48
CA GLN A 79 -11.23 4.11 -13.53
C GLN A 79 -12.51 3.47 -12.98
N MET A 80 -12.59 3.18 -11.68
CA MET A 80 -13.82 2.69 -11.04
C MET A 80 -14.82 3.83 -10.89
N GLU A 81 -16.09 3.47 -10.81
CA GLU A 81 -17.13 4.41 -10.40
C GLU A 81 -16.86 4.87 -8.95
N GLU A 82 -17.10 6.15 -8.67
CA GLU A 82 -16.67 6.81 -7.42
C GLU A 82 -17.31 6.15 -6.19
N SER A 83 -18.61 5.87 -6.21
CA SER A 83 -19.29 5.24 -5.07
C SER A 83 -18.79 3.82 -4.79
N HIS A 84 -18.43 3.08 -5.84
CA HIS A 84 -17.82 1.75 -5.70
C HIS A 84 -16.40 1.84 -5.13
N LEU A 85 -15.59 2.79 -5.59
CA LEU A 85 -14.25 3.02 -5.07
C LEU A 85 -14.28 3.39 -3.58
N GLU A 86 -15.19 4.30 -3.20
CA GLU A 86 -15.39 4.69 -1.79
C GLU A 86 -15.76 3.48 -0.92
N THR A 87 -16.68 2.63 -1.41
CA THR A 87 -17.11 1.43 -0.69
C THR A 87 -15.94 0.47 -0.44
N ILE A 88 -15.14 0.16 -1.46
CA ILE A 88 -13.97 -0.74 -1.31
C ILE A 88 -12.96 -0.18 -0.32
N VAL A 89 -12.74 1.13 -0.38
CA VAL A 89 -11.79 1.80 0.49
C VAL A 89 -12.27 1.82 1.94
N GLU A 90 -13.58 2.01 2.17
CA GLU A 90 -14.20 1.91 3.49
C GLU A 90 -14.12 0.47 4.05
N ASP A 91 -14.45 -0.53 3.23
CA ASP A 91 -14.38 -1.94 3.61
C ASP A 91 -12.94 -2.36 3.96
N PHE A 92 -11.97 -1.90 3.17
CA PHE A 92 -10.56 -2.09 3.50
C PHE A 92 -10.21 -1.37 4.81
N TRP A 93 -10.63 -0.13 5.02
CA TRP A 93 -10.37 0.56 6.30
C TRP A 93 -10.99 -0.17 7.52
N ARG A 94 -12.14 -0.82 7.35
CA ARG A 94 -12.80 -1.64 8.39
C ARG A 94 -12.13 -3.00 8.63
N GLY A 95 -11.16 -3.39 7.79
CA GLY A 95 -10.49 -4.68 7.88
C GLY A 95 -11.28 -5.84 7.26
N GLU A 96 -12.21 -5.55 6.34
CA GLU A 96 -12.93 -6.58 5.58
C GLU A 96 -12.05 -7.22 4.49
N PHE A 97 -10.98 -6.51 4.10
CA PHE A 97 -9.97 -6.97 3.15
C PHE A 97 -8.58 -6.86 3.77
N ASP A 98 -7.71 -7.82 3.48
CA ASP A 98 -6.36 -7.86 4.02
C ASP A 98 -5.34 -7.24 3.05
N VAL A 99 -5.59 -7.38 1.75
CA VAL A 99 -4.72 -6.86 0.69
C VAL A 99 -5.53 -5.99 -0.26
N LEU A 100 -5.11 -4.74 -0.44
CA LEU A 100 -5.63 -3.85 -1.46
C LEU A 100 -4.63 -3.75 -2.61
N VAL A 101 -5.00 -4.27 -3.77
CA VAL A 101 -4.27 -4.12 -5.02
C VAL A 101 -4.72 -2.82 -5.67
N CYS A 102 -3.83 -1.84 -5.77
CA CYS A 102 -4.23 -0.50 -6.19
C CYS A 102 -3.21 0.18 -7.11
N THR A 103 -3.68 1.19 -7.83
CA THR A 103 -2.77 2.18 -8.44
C THR A 103 -2.39 3.24 -7.41
N THR A 104 -1.55 4.21 -7.79
CA THR A 104 -1.17 5.33 -6.91
C THR A 104 -2.35 6.25 -6.52
N ILE A 105 -3.54 6.04 -7.09
CA ILE A 105 -4.72 6.92 -6.98
C ILE A 105 -5.41 6.86 -5.61
N ILE A 106 -4.94 6.02 -4.67
CA ILE A 106 -5.34 6.15 -3.25
C ILE A 106 -4.79 7.46 -2.63
N GLU A 107 -4.58 8.52 -3.42
CA GLU A 107 -4.17 9.87 -3.01
C GLU A 107 -5.18 10.58 -2.10
N SER A 108 -6.38 10.03 -1.90
CA SER A 108 -7.57 10.61 -1.24
C SER A 108 -7.43 11.02 0.23
N GLY A 109 -6.23 11.08 0.79
CA GLY A 109 -6.01 11.57 2.16
C GLY A 109 -6.57 10.64 3.24
N ILE A 110 -6.96 9.41 2.87
CA ILE A 110 -7.48 8.41 3.78
C ILE A 110 -6.31 7.82 4.57
N ASP A 111 -6.35 8.03 5.88
CA ASP A 111 -5.37 7.49 6.80
C ASP A 111 -5.75 6.05 7.16
N MET A 112 -4.89 5.10 6.82
CA MET A 112 -5.10 3.67 7.09
C MET A 112 -4.07 3.17 8.09
N PRO A 113 -4.31 3.35 9.40
CA PRO A 113 -3.30 3.13 10.43
C PRO A 113 -2.84 1.67 10.53
N THR A 114 -3.68 0.74 10.10
CA THR A 114 -3.47 -0.72 10.07
C THR A 114 -2.60 -1.20 8.90
N VAL A 115 -2.33 -0.33 7.91
CA VAL A 115 -1.43 -0.68 6.81
C VAL A 115 0.02 -0.55 7.28
N ASN A 116 0.69 -1.70 7.42
CA ASN A 116 2.08 -1.75 7.88
C ASN A 116 3.04 -2.40 6.87
N THR A 117 2.54 -2.90 5.74
CA THR A 117 3.36 -3.38 4.62
C THR A 117 2.93 -2.75 3.30
N LEU A 118 3.90 -2.18 2.59
CA LEU A 118 3.79 -1.73 1.21
C LEU A 118 4.57 -2.67 0.30
N VAL A 119 3.95 -3.11 -0.78
CA VAL A 119 4.58 -3.80 -1.89
C VAL A 119 4.36 -2.95 -3.14
N VAL A 120 5.42 -2.67 -3.89
CA VAL A 120 5.35 -2.00 -5.20
C VAL A 120 6.02 -2.92 -6.19
N ASP A 121 5.28 -3.42 -7.18
CA ASP A 121 5.81 -4.46 -8.08
C ASP A 121 6.67 -3.91 -9.23
N ARG A 122 6.45 -2.65 -9.60
CA ARG A 122 7.16 -1.90 -10.65
C ARG A 122 7.53 -0.50 -10.16
N ALA A 123 8.39 -0.42 -9.15
CA ALA A 123 8.81 0.82 -8.52
C ALA A 123 9.53 1.77 -9.49
N GLU A 124 10.16 1.25 -10.56
CA GLU A 124 10.81 2.06 -11.59
C GLU A 124 9.82 2.89 -12.42
N LEU A 125 8.52 2.56 -12.38
CA LEU A 125 7.46 3.32 -13.05
C LEU A 125 6.92 4.45 -12.18
N LEU A 126 7.41 4.60 -10.95
CA LEU A 126 7.00 5.64 -10.01
C LEU A 126 8.11 6.66 -9.81
N GLY A 127 7.72 7.93 -9.74
CA GLY A 127 8.64 8.99 -9.33
C GLY A 127 9.02 8.86 -7.85
N LEU A 128 10.22 9.33 -7.49
CA LEU A 128 10.72 9.31 -6.11
C LEU A 128 9.74 9.98 -5.12
N GLY A 129 9.11 11.09 -5.53
CA GLY A 129 8.09 11.76 -4.71
C GLY A 129 6.87 10.88 -4.41
N GLN A 130 6.42 10.08 -5.38
CA GLN A 130 5.28 9.17 -5.20
C GLN A 130 5.65 8.03 -4.25
N LEU A 131 6.85 7.45 -4.40
CA LEU A 131 7.37 6.42 -3.49
C LEU A 131 7.46 6.93 -2.05
N HIS A 132 7.98 8.14 -1.85
CA HIS A 132 8.01 8.78 -0.53
C HIS A 132 6.61 8.98 0.08
N GLN A 133 5.64 9.42 -0.72
CA GLN A 133 4.26 9.60 -0.26
C GLN A 133 3.61 8.27 0.12
N LEU A 134 3.76 7.23 -0.71
CA LEU A 134 3.28 5.88 -0.42
C LEU A 134 3.90 5.33 0.86
N ARG A 135 5.22 5.44 1.01
CA ARG A 135 5.95 5.05 2.21
C ARG A 135 5.45 5.81 3.44
N GLY A 136 5.14 7.10 3.31
CA GLY A 136 4.59 7.93 4.39
C GLY A 136 3.23 7.51 4.93
N ARG A 137 2.50 6.65 4.20
CA ARG A 137 1.18 6.11 4.59
C ARG A 137 1.26 4.81 5.39
N VAL A 138 2.44 4.25 5.53
CA VAL A 138 2.66 2.98 6.23
C VAL A 138 3.32 3.23 7.59
N GLY A 139 2.99 2.39 8.59
CA GLY A 139 3.67 2.39 9.88
C GLY A 139 3.22 3.49 10.84
N ARG A 140 1.90 3.74 10.90
CA ARG A 140 1.30 4.73 11.81
C ARG A 140 0.89 4.14 13.16
N ALA A 141 0.77 2.82 13.29
CA ALA A 141 0.35 2.14 14.50
C ALA A 141 1.46 1.89 15.55
N GLY A 142 2.65 2.50 15.42
CA GLY A 142 3.79 2.23 16.30
C GLY A 142 4.42 0.83 16.11
N VAL A 143 3.89 0.04 15.18
CA VAL A 143 4.41 -1.25 14.75
C VAL A 143 5.44 -1.04 13.64
N LYS A 144 6.47 -1.89 13.60
CA LYS A 144 7.47 -1.89 12.54
C LYS A 144 6.83 -2.06 11.17
N ALA A 145 7.09 -1.15 10.26
CA ALA A 145 6.56 -1.18 8.89
C ALA A 145 7.62 -1.64 7.88
N TYR A 146 7.14 -2.22 6.77
CA TYR A 146 7.98 -2.73 5.68
C TYR A 146 7.56 -2.14 4.34
N ALA A 147 8.53 -1.87 3.49
CA ALA A 147 8.32 -1.50 2.10
C ALA A 147 9.15 -2.43 1.20
N TYR A 148 8.52 -3.11 0.26
CA TYR A 148 9.15 -3.94 -0.75
C TYR A 148 8.99 -3.26 -2.10
N LEU A 149 10.09 -2.75 -2.65
CA LEU A 149 10.11 -1.99 -3.89
C LEU A 149 10.78 -2.84 -4.96
N PHE A 150 9.97 -3.50 -5.76
CA PHE A 150 10.45 -4.36 -6.83
C PHE A 150 10.61 -3.59 -8.13
N HIS A 151 11.51 -4.08 -8.97
CA HIS A 151 11.66 -3.62 -10.34
C HIS A 151 11.75 -4.81 -11.30
N ALA A 152 11.53 -4.55 -12.59
CA ALA A 152 11.72 -5.58 -13.60
C ALA A 152 13.18 -6.11 -13.60
N PRO A 153 13.38 -7.40 -13.92
CA PRO A 153 14.73 -7.94 -14.07
C PRO A 153 15.56 -7.11 -15.06
N ASN A 154 16.80 -6.80 -14.70
CA ASN A 154 17.73 -5.98 -15.48
C ASN A 154 17.35 -4.51 -15.66
N THR A 155 16.31 -4.00 -15.00
CA THR A 155 16.16 -2.56 -14.84
C THR A 155 16.96 -2.13 -13.60
N LYS A 156 17.80 -1.10 -13.74
CA LYS A 156 18.37 -0.44 -12.58
C LYS A 156 17.47 0.74 -12.25
N LEU A 157 16.82 0.70 -11.09
CA LEU A 157 16.43 1.94 -10.42
C LEU A 157 17.69 2.81 -10.30
N THR A 158 17.61 4.09 -10.64
CA THR A 158 18.79 4.96 -10.60
C THR A 158 19.31 5.05 -9.16
N GLU A 159 20.63 5.07 -8.98
CA GLU A 159 21.32 5.12 -7.67
C GLU A 159 20.79 6.28 -6.79
N GLU A 160 20.39 7.39 -7.42
CA GLU A 160 19.79 8.55 -6.76
C GLU A 160 18.37 8.31 -6.21
N ALA A 161 17.63 7.34 -6.77
CA ALA A 161 16.33 6.92 -6.25
C ALA A 161 16.49 6.03 -5.00
N TYR A 162 17.61 5.30 -4.88
CA TYR A 162 17.92 4.41 -3.76
C TYR A 162 18.36 5.16 -2.49
N GLU A 163 19.26 6.15 -2.60
CA GLU A 163 19.85 6.83 -1.43
C GLU A 163 18.84 7.65 -0.60
N ARG A 164 17.64 7.89 -1.15
CA ARG A 164 16.61 8.72 -0.54
C ARG A 164 15.42 7.90 0.02
N LEU A 165 15.27 6.62 -0.33
CA LEU A 165 14.17 5.72 0.09
C LEU A 165 14.49 4.88 1.34
#